data_AF-A0A5J9VU54-F1
#
_entry.id   AF-A0A5J9VU54-F1
#
_cell.length_a   1.000
_cell.length_b   1.000
_cell.length_c   1.000
_cell.angle_alpha   90.00
_cell.angle_beta   90.00
_cell.angle_gamma   90.00
#
_symmetry.space_group_name_H-M   'P 1'
#
loop_
_entity.id
_entity.type
_entity.pdbx_description
1 polymer ?
#
loop_
_entity_poly.entity_id
_entity_poly.type
_entity_poly.pdbx_seq_one_letter_code
_entity_poly.pdbx_strand_id
1 'polypeptide(L)'
;EDGVSFELKEARTACFQKLKQLSASFALPDIFDTRSIEDFLLQRAKSVLCTASSSYRLYYTQKVEPFDIVVVDEAAQLKECESLIPLQLPGVRHVVLIGDELQLPALVKSQVCDEADFGRSLFQRLGSLGQPKHLLDVQYRMHPGISKFPVSSFYDGRITDGPNVLHGSYERRHLTGPMFGSYSFIHIDGGNESTSKGDRSLINPVEAAAVVRIVQRLFKESVDKPSRIRVGVVSPYKGQVRAIQEKLGKKYATHDGFSGTEKDVIIFSTVRSNSAGKIGFLSDLNRTNVALKRAKHCLWILGNATTLAGGKTIWREIVADAKDRGCFFNAKDDKDLSNAIIKAVIELDEVENLLNLDGLRIGGSRPGV
;
A
#
# COMPACT_ATOMS: atom_id res chain seq x y z
N GLU A 1 23.77 19.73 37.93
CA GLU A 1 22.63 20.44 37.30
C GLU A 1 23.04 21.74 36.61
N ASP A 2 24.09 22.44 37.07
CA ASP A 2 24.52 23.73 36.49
C ASP A 2 25.16 23.66 35.09
N GLY A 3 25.80 22.55 34.71
CA GLY A 3 26.47 22.42 33.41
C GLY A 3 25.51 22.39 32.21
N VAL A 4 24.36 21.72 32.35
CA VAL A 4 23.34 21.60 31.28
C VAL A 4 22.66 22.94 31.02
N SER A 5 22.47 23.75 32.07
CA SER A 5 21.93 25.12 31.98
C SER A 5 22.87 26.07 31.23
N PHE A 6 24.19 25.88 31.39
CA PHE A 6 25.21 26.65 30.70
C PHE A 6 25.27 26.32 29.20
N GLU A 7 25.32 25.03 28.84
CA GLU A 7 25.34 24.59 27.44
C GLU A 7 24.08 25.05 26.68
N LEU A 8 22.90 25.01 27.32
CA LEU A 8 21.66 25.52 26.73
C LEU A 8 21.70 27.04 26.48
N LYS A 9 22.30 27.82 27.38
CA LYS A 9 22.49 29.26 27.20
C LYS A 9 23.45 29.58 26.05
N GLU A 10 24.53 28.82 25.93
CA GLU A 10 25.52 29.00 24.88
C GLU A 10 24.92 28.64 23.50
N ALA A 11 24.23 27.50 23.41
CA ALA A 11 23.51 27.09 22.20
C ALA A 11 22.45 28.13 21.79
N ARG A 12 21.69 28.67 22.75
CA ARG A 12 20.70 29.72 22.48
C ARG A 12 21.35 30.99 21.95
N THR A 13 22.48 31.41 22.52
CA THR A 13 23.23 32.59 22.06
C THR A 13 23.76 32.39 20.64
N ALA A 14 24.32 31.21 20.35
CA ALA A 14 24.81 30.86 19.02
C ALA A 14 23.68 30.84 17.97
N CYS A 15 22.52 30.26 18.30
CA CYS A 15 21.33 30.30 17.44
C CYS A 15 20.86 31.73 17.17
N PHE A 16 20.83 32.58 18.21
CA PHE A 16 20.42 33.97 18.06
C PHE A 16 21.38 34.77 17.17
N GLN A 17 22.69 34.58 17.32
CA GLN A 17 23.70 35.21 16.45
C GLN A 17 23.54 34.76 15.00
N LYS A 18 23.31 33.47 14.75
CA LYS A 18 23.02 32.96 13.40
C LYS A 18 21.76 33.56 12.81
N LEU A 19 20.67 33.64 13.58
CA LEU A 19 19.42 34.26 13.12
C LEU A 19 19.60 35.76 12.81
N LYS A 20 20.38 36.48 13.62
CA LYS A 20 20.66 37.91 13.42
C LYS A 20 21.56 38.14 12.20
N GLN A 21 22.54 37.26 11.96
CA GLN A 21 23.32 37.26 10.72
C GLN A 21 22.41 36.95 9.53
N LEU A 22 21.58 35.91 9.63
CA LEU A 22 20.64 35.55 8.57
C LEU A 22 19.72 36.73 8.24
N SER A 23 19.15 37.40 9.24
CA SER A 23 18.28 38.57 9.01
C SER A 23 19.02 39.76 8.39
N ALA A 24 20.31 39.93 8.68
CA ALA A 24 21.11 41.00 8.12
C ALA A 24 21.61 40.70 6.70
N SER A 25 21.84 39.41 6.39
CA SER A 25 22.35 38.97 5.07
C SER A 25 21.24 38.57 4.09
N PHE A 26 20.05 38.23 4.60
CA PHE A 26 18.93 37.73 3.80
C PHE A 26 17.94 38.86 3.52
N ALA A 27 18.31 39.70 2.55
CA ALA A 27 17.41 40.73 2.03
C ALA A 27 16.28 40.05 1.25
N LEU A 28 15.14 39.87 1.93
CA LEU A 28 13.90 39.51 1.26
C LEU A 28 13.42 40.73 0.45
N PRO A 29 12.96 40.53 -0.79
CA PRO A 29 12.41 41.61 -1.57
C PRO A 29 11.09 42.09 -0.93
N ASP A 30 10.79 43.37 -1.06
CA ASP A 30 9.55 43.99 -0.56
C ASP A 30 8.39 43.64 -1.49
N ILE A 31 7.99 42.37 -1.46
CA ILE A 31 7.01 41.76 -2.36
C ILE A 31 5.95 41.06 -1.51
N PHE A 32 4.69 41.44 -1.71
CA PHE A 32 3.55 40.90 -0.94
C PHE A 32 2.54 40.13 -1.79
N ASP A 33 2.62 40.21 -3.11
CA ASP A 33 1.73 39.45 -3.98
C ASP A 33 2.24 38.02 -4.18
N THR A 34 1.33 37.05 -4.13
CA THR A 34 1.65 35.62 -4.17
C THR A 34 2.46 35.24 -5.41
N ARG A 35 2.16 35.84 -6.58
CA ARG A 35 2.79 35.47 -7.84
C ARG A 35 4.26 35.90 -7.89
N SER A 36 4.54 37.13 -7.49
CA SER A 36 5.92 37.62 -7.42
C SER A 36 6.74 36.89 -6.34
N ILE A 37 6.11 36.46 -5.24
CA ILE A 37 6.75 35.58 -4.25
C ILE A 37 7.07 34.21 -4.87
N GLU A 38 6.12 33.58 -5.58
CA GLU A 38 6.33 32.31 -6.28
C GLU A 38 7.49 32.43 -7.28
N ASP A 39 7.49 33.47 -8.13
CA ASP A 39 8.54 33.72 -9.11
C ASP A 39 9.91 33.94 -8.44
N PHE A 40 9.95 34.71 -7.35
CA PHE A 40 11.18 34.94 -6.58
C PHE A 40 11.77 33.64 -6.03
N LEU A 41 10.92 32.76 -5.50
CA LEU A 41 11.32 31.46 -4.95
C LEU A 41 11.78 30.50 -6.06
N LEU A 42 11.02 30.40 -7.15
CA LEU A 42 11.35 29.51 -8.28
C LEU A 42 12.68 29.91 -8.94
N GLN A 43 12.95 31.21 -9.10
CA GLN A 43 14.23 31.71 -9.65
C GLN A 43 15.44 31.34 -8.79
N ARG A 44 15.25 31.15 -7.48
CA ARG A 44 16.33 30.84 -6.52
C ARG A 44 16.40 29.37 -6.16
N ALA A 45 15.37 28.59 -6.49
CA ALA A 45 15.31 27.18 -6.22
C ALA A 45 16.39 26.45 -7.03
N LYS A 46 17.18 25.61 -6.35
CA LYS A 46 18.13 24.69 -7.00
C LYS A 46 17.46 23.39 -7.45
N SER A 47 16.29 23.09 -6.92
CA SER A 47 15.50 21.92 -7.25
C SER A 47 14.03 22.25 -7.04
N VAL A 48 13.18 21.79 -7.95
CA VAL A 48 11.73 21.98 -7.88
C VAL A 48 11.07 20.60 -7.90
N LEU A 49 10.28 20.31 -6.86
CA LEU A 49 9.51 19.08 -6.76
C LEU A 49 8.06 19.38 -7.11
N CYS A 50 7.52 18.67 -8.09
CA CYS A 50 6.14 18.83 -8.53
C CYS A 50 5.63 17.52 -9.16
N THR A 51 4.32 17.40 -9.36
CA THR A 51 3.78 16.26 -10.12
C THR A 51 4.07 16.47 -11.61
N ALA A 52 4.21 15.37 -12.36
CA ALA A 52 4.46 15.41 -13.80
C ALA A 52 3.46 16.33 -14.53
N SER A 53 2.17 16.23 -14.20
CA SER A 53 1.15 17.14 -14.75
C SER A 53 1.43 18.59 -14.39
N SER A 54 1.63 18.93 -13.11
CA SER A 54 1.80 20.33 -12.66
C SER A 54 3.08 21.00 -13.17
N SER A 55 4.06 20.23 -13.66
CA SER A 55 5.31 20.75 -14.23
C SER A 55 5.08 21.73 -15.39
N TYR A 56 3.93 21.67 -16.08
CA TYR A 56 3.57 22.64 -17.13
C TYR A 56 3.65 24.10 -16.65
N ARG A 57 3.45 24.37 -15.36
CA ARG A 57 3.53 25.72 -14.79
C ARG A 57 4.93 26.32 -14.94
N LEU A 58 5.97 25.49 -14.95
CA LEU A 58 7.36 25.90 -15.08
C LEU A 58 7.72 26.33 -16.51
N TYR A 59 6.91 25.94 -17.51
CA TYR A 59 7.12 26.33 -18.91
C TYR A 59 6.98 27.85 -19.11
N TYR A 60 6.06 28.49 -18.37
CA TYR A 60 5.74 29.91 -18.52
C TYR A 60 6.49 30.81 -17.54
N THR A 61 7.37 30.28 -16.70
CA THR A 61 8.12 31.08 -15.73
C THR A 61 9.30 31.77 -16.43
N GLN A 62 9.01 32.91 -17.08
CA GLN A 62 9.90 33.67 -17.98
C GLN A 62 11.27 34.10 -17.43
N LYS A 63 11.55 33.83 -16.14
CA LYS A 63 12.77 34.28 -15.45
C LYS A 63 13.54 33.15 -14.75
N VAL A 64 13.08 31.90 -14.85
CA VAL A 64 13.78 30.76 -14.23
C VAL A 64 14.87 30.30 -15.19
N GLU A 65 16.06 30.03 -14.67
CA GLU A 65 17.13 29.39 -15.45
C GLU A 65 16.60 28.06 -16.02
N PRO A 66 16.90 27.72 -17.28
CA PRO A 66 16.43 26.48 -17.89
C PRO A 66 16.81 25.24 -17.06
N PHE A 67 15.91 24.27 -16.97
CA PHE A 67 16.17 23.04 -16.21
C PHE A 67 17.00 22.06 -17.04
N ASP A 68 18.25 21.84 -16.67
CA ASP A 68 19.13 20.92 -17.40
C ASP A 68 18.78 19.44 -17.24
N ILE A 69 18.24 19.07 -16.06
CA ILE A 69 18.00 17.69 -15.66
C ILE A 69 16.57 17.54 -15.16
N VAL A 70 15.86 16.54 -15.69
CA VAL A 70 14.55 16.12 -15.19
C VAL A 70 14.68 14.72 -14.59
N VAL A 71 14.24 14.56 -13.35
CA VAL A 71 14.12 13.26 -12.69
C VAL A 71 12.63 12.97 -12.52
N VAL A 72 12.19 11.86 -13.07
CA VAL A 72 10.80 11.37 -12.95
C VAL A 72 10.82 10.11 -12.09
N ASP A 73 10.35 10.24 -10.85
CA ASP A 73 10.13 9.10 -9.97
C ASP A 73 8.77 8.45 -10.24
N GLU A 74 8.65 7.15 -9.96
CA GLU A 74 7.48 6.31 -10.30
C GLU A 74 7.06 6.43 -11.79
N ALA A 75 8.04 6.57 -12.69
CA ALA A 75 7.82 6.76 -14.12
C ALA A 75 7.03 5.62 -14.77
N ALA A 76 7.09 4.41 -14.19
CA ALA A 76 6.31 3.26 -14.64
C ALA A 76 4.79 3.41 -14.40
N GLN A 77 4.38 4.29 -13.47
CA GLN A 77 2.98 4.58 -13.15
C GLN A 77 2.39 5.72 -14.00
N LEU A 78 3.22 6.41 -14.79
CA LEU A 78 2.76 7.49 -15.66
C LEU A 78 2.32 6.95 -17.02
N LYS A 79 1.28 7.55 -17.58
CA LYS A 79 1.02 7.41 -19.02
C LYS A 79 2.12 8.10 -19.79
N GLU A 80 2.36 7.64 -21.01
CA GLU A 80 3.39 8.24 -21.86
C GLU A 80 3.17 9.75 -22.05
N CYS A 81 1.93 10.19 -22.31
CA CYS A 81 1.60 11.60 -22.46
C CYS A 81 1.85 12.44 -21.20
N GLU A 82 1.72 11.86 -20.01
CA GLU A 82 2.01 12.53 -18.74
C GLU A 82 3.51 12.73 -18.55
N SER A 83 4.31 11.74 -18.98
CA SER A 83 5.78 11.84 -18.96
C SER A 83 6.31 12.92 -19.91
N LEU A 84 5.60 13.19 -21.02
CA LEU A 84 6.00 14.22 -22.00
C LEU A 84 5.87 15.65 -21.48
N ILE A 85 5.08 15.90 -20.44
CA ILE A 85 4.86 17.26 -19.90
C ILE A 85 6.17 17.85 -19.34
N PRO A 86 6.87 17.20 -18.38
CA PRO A 86 8.13 17.72 -17.88
C PRO A 86 9.27 17.67 -18.91
N LEU A 87 9.18 16.80 -19.93
CA LEU A 87 10.17 16.70 -21.00
C LEU A 87 10.15 17.87 -21.99
N GLN A 88 9.06 18.63 -22.02
CA GLN A 88 8.94 19.83 -22.83
C GLN A 88 9.48 21.09 -22.15
N LEU A 89 10.00 20.97 -20.91
CA LEU A 89 10.58 22.12 -20.22
C LEU A 89 11.79 22.66 -20.99
N PRO A 90 11.94 23.99 -21.12
CA PRO A 90 13.08 24.57 -21.82
C PRO A 90 14.40 24.18 -21.15
N GLY A 91 15.39 23.81 -21.97
CA GLY A 91 16.76 23.53 -21.54
C GLY A 91 17.04 22.10 -21.04
N VAL A 92 16.04 21.20 -21.06
CA VAL A 92 16.26 19.81 -20.62
C VAL A 92 17.24 19.11 -21.54
N ARG A 93 18.36 18.66 -20.97
CA ARG A 93 19.44 17.92 -21.65
C ARG A 93 19.54 16.47 -21.16
N HIS A 94 19.16 16.22 -19.91
CA HIS A 94 19.23 14.91 -19.29
C HIS A 94 17.91 14.54 -18.63
N VAL A 95 17.52 13.27 -18.80
CA VAL A 95 16.31 12.70 -18.22
C VAL A 95 16.68 11.44 -17.47
N VAL A 96 16.25 11.35 -16.21
CA VAL A 96 16.37 10.15 -15.40
C VAL A 96 14.96 9.66 -15.08
N LEU A 97 14.62 8.48 -15.59
CA LEU A 97 13.34 7.83 -15.30
C LEU A 97 13.59 6.72 -14.26
N ILE A 98 12.93 6.81 -13.11
CA ILE A 98 13.00 5.83 -12.05
C ILE A 98 11.62 5.17 -11.96
N GLY A 99 11.56 3.85 -12.07
CA GLY A 99 10.29 3.13 -12.05
C GLY A 99 10.48 1.62 -12.02
N ASP A 100 9.37 0.93 -11.77
CA ASP A 100 9.31 -0.52 -11.74
C ASP A 100 8.07 -0.99 -12.51
N GLU A 101 8.28 -1.50 -13.72
CA GLU A 101 7.23 -1.99 -14.62
C GLU A 101 6.47 -3.22 -14.07
N LEU A 102 7.01 -3.87 -13.03
CA LEU A 102 6.38 -5.00 -12.35
C LEU A 102 5.51 -4.55 -11.16
N GLN A 103 5.42 -3.25 -10.90
CA GLN A 103 4.48 -2.62 -9.96
C GLN A 103 3.26 -2.06 -10.70
N LEU A 104 2.43 -1.27 -10.02
CA LEU A 104 1.17 -0.77 -10.60
C LEU A 104 1.44 -0.02 -11.92
N PRO A 105 0.70 -0.32 -13.01
CA PRO A 105 0.73 0.51 -14.21
C PRO A 105 -0.10 1.79 -14.02
N ALA A 106 -0.09 2.65 -15.03
CA ALA A 106 -0.96 3.82 -15.06
C ALA A 106 -2.44 3.45 -15.01
N LEU A 107 -3.24 4.21 -14.25
CA LEU A 107 -4.68 3.97 -14.16
C LEU A 107 -5.39 4.39 -15.46
N VAL A 108 -5.95 3.41 -16.16
CA VAL A 108 -6.83 3.60 -17.31
C VAL A 108 -8.24 3.12 -16.97
N LYS A 109 -9.22 4.03 -17.08
CA LYS A 109 -10.63 3.71 -16.75
C LYS A 109 -11.41 3.15 -17.93
N SER A 110 -11.07 3.59 -19.14
CA SER A 110 -11.74 3.18 -20.37
C SER A 110 -11.15 1.85 -20.83
N GLN A 111 -11.99 0.83 -20.97
CA GLN A 111 -11.57 -0.48 -21.47
C GLN A 111 -10.98 -0.37 -22.89
N VAL A 112 -11.55 0.46 -23.76
CA VAL A 112 -11.03 0.69 -25.12
C VAL A 112 -9.61 1.27 -25.08
N CYS A 113 -9.32 2.16 -24.12
CA CYS A 113 -7.97 2.72 -23.97
C CYS A 113 -7.00 1.70 -23.37
N ASP A 114 -7.47 0.84 -22.46
CA ASP A 114 -6.67 -0.24 -21.88
C ASP A 114 -6.27 -1.27 -22.95
N GLU A 115 -7.24 -1.68 -23.78
CA GLU A 115 -7.03 -2.56 -24.94
C GLU A 115 -6.08 -1.95 -25.99
N ALA A 116 -6.02 -0.62 -26.07
CA ALA A 116 -5.10 0.12 -26.94
C ALA A 116 -3.71 0.39 -26.30
N ASP A 117 -3.41 -0.21 -25.14
CA ASP A 117 -2.13 -0.06 -24.41
C ASP A 117 -1.84 1.40 -23.99
N PHE A 118 -2.90 2.21 -23.80
CA PHE A 118 -2.76 3.61 -23.37
C PHE A 118 -2.14 3.74 -21.96
N GLY A 119 -2.21 2.67 -21.17
CA GLY A 119 -1.62 2.59 -19.83
C GLY A 119 -0.11 2.36 -19.85
N ARG A 120 0.49 2.05 -21.00
CA ARG A 120 1.93 1.84 -21.11
C ARG A 120 2.69 3.13 -20.82
N SER A 121 3.66 3.02 -19.92
CA SER A 121 4.54 4.15 -19.58
C SER A 121 5.65 4.35 -20.60
N LEU A 122 6.19 5.57 -20.65
CA LEU A 122 7.41 5.85 -21.40
C LEU A 122 8.57 4.97 -20.93
N PHE A 123 8.66 4.73 -19.61
CA PHE A 123 9.67 3.84 -19.01
C PHE A 123 9.61 2.43 -19.59
N GLN A 124 8.42 1.83 -19.61
CA GLN A 124 8.19 0.50 -20.16
C GLN A 124 8.49 0.45 -21.68
N ARG A 125 8.08 1.47 -22.44
CA ARG A 125 8.33 1.55 -23.88
C ARG A 125 9.82 1.67 -24.21
N LEU A 126 10.57 2.50 -23.48
CA LEU A 126 12.02 2.60 -23.69
C LEU A 126 12.72 1.27 -23.36
N GLY A 127 12.30 0.60 -22.30
CA GLY A 127 12.79 -0.73 -21.96
C GLY A 127 12.52 -1.78 -23.05
N SER A 128 11.33 -1.78 -23.67
CA SER A 128 11.02 -2.71 -24.76
C SER A 128 11.78 -2.40 -26.06
N LEU A 129 12.21 -1.15 -26.26
CA LEU A 129 13.08 -0.73 -27.36
C LEU A 129 14.58 -1.02 -27.09
N GLY A 130 14.91 -1.71 -26.00
CA GLY A 130 16.28 -2.12 -25.69
C GLY A 130 17.12 -1.04 -25.00
N GLN A 131 16.52 0.03 -24.48
CA GLN A 131 17.26 0.98 -23.64
C GLN A 131 17.74 0.26 -22.37
N PRO A 132 19.02 0.41 -22.01
CA PRO A 132 19.57 -0.26 -20.84
C PRO A 132 18.90 0.23 -19.57
N LYS A 133 18.47 -0.71 -18.73
CA LYS A 133 17.91 -0.44 -17.40
C LYS A 133 18.95 -0.77 -16.33
N HIS A 134 19.17 0.15 -15.41
CA HIS A 134 19.97 -0.12 -14.22
C HIS A 134 19.06 -0.65 -13.11
N LEU A 135 19.24 -1.91 -12.73
CA LEU A 135 18.50 -2.51 -11.63
C LEU A 135 19.20 -2.19 -10.31
N LEU A 136 18.47 -1.59 -9.37
CA LEU A 136 18.88 -1.54 -7.97
C LEU A 136 18.56 -2.90 -7.34
N ASP A 137 19.59 -3.68 -7.07
CA ASP A 137 19.52 -5.12 -6.80
C ASP A 137 19.66 -5.48 -5.30
N VAL A 138 19.56 -4.49 -4.40
CA VAL A 138 19.58 -4.71 -2.94
C VAL A 138 18.35 -4.08 -2.30
N GLN A 139 17.57 -4.87 -1.57
CA GLN A 139 16.38 -4.41 -0.84
C GLN A 139 16.69 -4.23 0.65
N TYR A 140 16.23 -3.11 1.22
CA TYR A 140 16.49 -2.73 2.62
C TYR A 140 15.21 -2.62 3.47
N ARG A 141 14.07 -3.10 2.96
CA ARG A 141 12.74 -2.88 3.55
C ARG A 141 12.18 -4.13 4.23
N MET A 142 12.15 -5.24 3.51
CA MET A 142 11.38 -6.42 3.90
C MET A 142 12.26 -7.36 4.70
N HIS A 143 11.70 -7.98 5.73
CA HIS A 143 12.32 -9.16 6.32
C HIS A 143 12.55 -10.24 5.24
N PRO A 144 13.67 -10.99 5.25
CA PRO A 144 13.98 -12.03 4.26
C PRO A 144 12.85 -13.06 4.04
N GLY A 145 12.11 -13.35 5.11
CA GLY A 145 10.93 -14.21 5.06
C GLY A 145 9.83 -13.69 4.11
N ILE A 146 9.70 -12.36 3.96
CA ILE A 146 8.74 -11.71 3.08
C ILE A 146 9.31 -11.56 1.67
N SER A 147 10.56 -11.08 1.53
CA SER A 147 11.18 -10.79 0.22
C SER A 147 11.38 -12.03 -0.63
N LYS A 148 11.57 -13.20 -0.02
CA LYS A 148 11.89 -14.46 -0.72
C LYS A 148 10.95 -14.77 -1.89
N PHE A 149 9.63 -14.72 -1.69
CA PHE A 149 8.67 -15.05 -2.77
C PHE A 149 8.62 -13.96 -3.85
N PRO A 150 8.44 -12.66 -3.54
CA PRO A 150 8.42 -11.64 -4.58
C PRO A 150 9.70 -11.62 -5.43
N VAL A 151 10.86 -11.80 -4.79
CA VAL A 151 12.16 -11.81 -5.48
C VAL A 151 12.25 -12.98 -6.47
N SER A 152 11.88 -14.19 -6.06
CA SER A 152 11.91 -15.36 -6.96
C SER A 152 10.90 -15.27 -8.09
N SER A 153 9.69 -14.78 -7.79
CA SER A 153 8.55 -14.91 -8.71
C SER A 153 8.33 -13.71 -9.62
N PHE A 154 8.79 -12.51 -9.24
CA PHE A 154 8.66 -11.31 -10.07
C PHE A 154 10.00 -10.79 -10.59
N TYR A 155 11.11 -11.02 -9.88
CA TYR A 155 12.40 -10.38 -10.21
C TYR A 155 13.50 -11.38 -10.61
N ASP A 156 13.13 -12.60 -11.01
CA ASP A 156 14.05 -13.66 -11.46
C ASP A 156 15.19 -13.95 -10.47
N GLY A 157 14.98 -13.74 -9.18
CA GLY A 157 16.01 -13.93 -8.16
C GLY A 157 17.14 -12.89 -8.16
N ARG A 158 16.99 -11.78 -8.90
CA ARG A 158 18.05 -10.78 -9.10
C ARG A 158 18.21 -9.76 -7.97
N ILE A 159 17.34 -9.80 -6.97
CA ILE A 159 17.38 -8.86 -5.83
C ILE A 159 17.88 -9.60 -4.59
N THR A 160 18.78 -8.96 -3.84
CA THR A 160 19.36 -9.47 -2.60
C THR A 160 18.90 -8.68 -1.39
N ASP A 161 19.00 -9.27 -0.20
CA ASP A 161 18.64 -8.63 1.06
C ASP A 161 19.83 -7.83 1.62
N GLY A 162 19.57 -6.58 2.02
CA GLY A 162 20.56 -5.70 2.61
C GLY A 162 20.95 -6.09 4.05
N PRO A 163 22.12 -5.65 4.54
CA PRO A 163 22.64 -6.04 5.86
C PRO A 163 21.71 -5.63 7.02
N ASN A 164 20.91 -4.58 6.87
CA ASN A 164 19.99 -4.12 7.91
C ASN A 164 18.84 -5.11 8.16
N VAL A 165 18.34 -5.81 7.14
CA VAL A 165 17.21 -6.74 7.25
C VAL A 165 17.65 -8.16 7.62
N LEU A 166 18.94 -8.47 7.43
CA LEU A 166 19.55 -9.76 7.80
C LEU A 166 19.90 -9.83 9.29
N HIS A 167 20.01 -8.69 9.97
CA HIS A 167 20.36 -8.67 11.39
C HIS A 167 19.19 -9.16 12.25
N GLY A 168 19.47 -9.99 13.27
CA GLY A 168 18.42 -10.59 14.12
C GLY A 168 17.55 -9.57 14.86
N SER A 169 18.05 -8.36 15.11
CA SER A 169 17.24 -7.27 15.69
C SER A 169 16.16 -6.71 14.76
N TYR A 170 16.21 -7.05 13.46
CA TYR A 170 15.20 -6.67 12.47
C TYR A 170 13.97 -7.58 12.55
N GLU A 171 14.11 -8.80 13.10
CA GLU A 171 12.98 -9.68 13.37
C GLU A 171 12.11 -9.04 14.47
N ARG A 172 10.84 -8.78 14.14
CA ARG A 172 9.84 -8.29 15.08
C ARG A 172 8.69 -9.27 15.13
N ARG A 173 8.31 -9.69 16.34
CA ARG A 173 7.07 -10.44 16.59
C ARG A 173 6.12 -9.56 17.37
N HIS A 174 5.09 -9.09 16.67
CA HIS A 174 4.10 -8.19 17.25
C HIS A 174 2.94 -8.92 17.93
N LEU A 175 2.74 -10.20 17.62
CA LEU A 175 1.81 -11.12 18.29
C LEU A 175 2.52 -12.43 18.62
N THR A 176 2.04 -13.14 19.63
CA THR A 176 2.56 -14.45 20.04
C THR A 176 2.00 -15.58 19.18
N GLY A 177 2.81 -16.63 18.97
CA GLY A 177 2.44 -17.83 18.23
C GLY A 177 3.02 -17.90 16.82
N PRO A 178 3.18 -19.11 16.26
CA PRO A 178 3.84 -19.31 14.96
C PRO A 178 3.05 -18.70 13.79
N MET A 179 1.73 -18.57 13.92
CA MET A 179 0.85 -17.95 12.93
C MET A 179 1.21 -16.48 12.64
N PHE A 180 1.85 -15.79 13.57
CA PHE A 180 2.15 -14.35 13.48
C PHE A 180 3.65 -14.07 13.29
N GLY A 181 4.33 -14.92 12.50
CA GLY A 181 5.72 -14.72 12.07
C GLY A 181 5.88 -13.60 11.03
N SER A 182 7.08 -13.48 10.46
CA SER A 182 7.37 -12.43 9.45
C SER A 182 6.58 -12.61 8.15
N TYR A 183 6.25 -13.84 7.78
CA TYR A 183 5.43 -14.16 6.63
C TYR A 183 4.51 -15.32 7.00
N SER A 184 3.20 -15.12 6.81
CA SER A 184 2.20 -16.15 7.09
C SER A 184 1.07 -16.11 6.08
N PHE A 185 0.64 -17.29 5.63
CA PHE A 185 -0.65 -17.49 4.99
C PHE A 185 -1.61 -18.11 6.01
N ILE A 186 -2.67 -17.37 6.35
CA ILE A 186 -3.68 -17.75 7.33
C ILE A 186 -4.94 -18.15 6.58
N HIS A 187 -5.14 -19.46 6.46
CA HIS A 187 -6.31 -20.04 5.83
C HIS A 187 -7.58 -19.79 6.66
N ILE A 188 -8.57 -19.19 6.01
CA ILE A 188 -9.91 -19.02 6.55
C ILE A 188 -10.87 -19.86 5.70
N ASP A 189 -11.64 -20.69 6.39
CA ASP A 189 -12.61 -21.61 5.83
C ASP A 189 -14.03 -21.18 6.25
N GLY A 190 -15.04 -21.51 5.44
CA GLY A 190 -16.46 -21.27 5.73
C GLY A 190 -16.98 -19.84 5.51
N GLY A 191 -16.15 -18.88 5.08
CA GLY A 191 -16.63 -17.55 4.70
C GLY A 191 -17.08 -17.52 3.24
N ASN A 192 -18.35 -17.28 2.94
CA ASN A 192 -18.79 -17.02 1.56
C ASN A 192 -18.57 -15.56 1.20
N GLU A 193 -18.06 -15.32 -0.02
CA GLU A 193 -18.03 -13.98 -0.58
C GLU A 193 -19.46 -13.51 -0.91
N SER A 194 -19.82 -12.29 -0.50
CA SER A 194 -21.11 -11.69 -0.81
C SER A 194 -20.94 -10.29 -1.37
N THR A 195 -22.02 -9.76 -1.93
CA THR A 195 -22.01 -8.41 -2.51
C THR A 195 -22.36 -7.39 -1.45
N SER A 196 -21.53 -6.37 -1.27
CA SER A 196 -21.81 -5.27 -0.36
C SER A 196 -23.06 -4.49 -0.75
N LYS A 197 -23.81 -4.03 0.25
CA LYS A 197 -24.96 -3.14 0.07
C LYS A 197 -24.48 -1.83 -0.58
N GLY A 198 -24.98 -1.51 -1.78
CA GLY A 198 -24.81 -0.20 -2.44
C GLY A 198 -23.79 -0.09 -3.58
N ASP A 199 -22.67 -0.83 -3.58
CA ASP A 199 -21.58 -0.60 -4.56
C ASP A 199 -21.16 -1.84 -5.37
N ARG A 200 -21.90 -2.94 -5.26
CA ARG A 200 -21.62 -4.22 -5.93
C ARG A 200 -20.20 -4.78 -5.68
N SER A 201 -19.46 -4.26 -4.70
CA SER A 201 -18.12 -4.74 -4.34
C SER A 201 -18.20 -5.99 -3.47
N LEU A 202 -17.25 -6.92 -3.61
CA LEU A 202 -17.24 -8.14 -2.79
C LEU A 202 -16.79 -7.85 -1.36
N ILE A 203 -17.41 -8.57 -0.42
CA ILE A 203 -17.03 -8.62 0.98
C ILE A 203 -16.94 -10.08 1.44
N ASN A 204 -16.11 -10.33 2.43
CA ASN A 204 -16.07 -11.59 3.16
C ASN A 204 -16.15 -11.25 4.65
N PRO A 205 -17.35 -11.31 5.26
CA PRO A 205 -17.56 -10.85 6.63
C PRO A 205 -16.79 -11.67 7.67
N VAL A 206 -16.54 -12.96 7.39
CA VAL A 206 -15.76 -13.87 8.23
C VAL A 206 -14.28 -13.48 8.20
N GLU A 207 -13.73 -13.26 7.01
CA GLU A 207 -12.36 -12.77 6.85
C GLU A 207 -12.19 -11.38 7.47
N ALA A 208 -13.16 -10.48 7.30
CA ALA A 208 -13.16 -9.16 7.93
C ALA A 208 -13.15 -9.26 9.46
N ALA A 209 -13.91 -10.20 10.05
CA ALA A 209 -13.90 -10.42 11.50
C ALA A 209 -12.53 -10.90 12.00
N ALA A 210 -11.88 -11.80 11.27
CA ALA A 210 -10.51 -12.23 11.59
C ALA A 210 -9.52 -11.07 11.51
N VAL A 211 -9.56 -10.26 10.44
CA VAL A 211 -8.71 -9.06 10.31
C VAL A 211 -8.91 -8.10 11.49
N VAL A 212 -10.17 -7.78 11.81
CA VAL A 212 -10.52 -6.89 12.93
C VAL A 212 -9.95 -7.44 14.25
N ARG A 213 -10.07 -8.75 14.50
CA ARG A 213 -9.55 -9.38 15.70
C ARG A 213 -8.03 -9.27 15.79
N ILE A 214 -7.30 -9.49 14.69
CA ILE A 214 -5.84 -9.32 14.63
C ILE A 214 -5.46 -7.87 14.96
N VAL A 215 -6.11 -6.88 14.34
CA VAL A 215 -5.84 -5.46 14.58
C VAL A 215 -6.10 -5.08 16.04
N GLN A 216 -7.17 -5.58 16.65
CA GLN A 216 -7.47 -5.36 18.06
C GLN A 216 -6.39 -5.95 18.98
N ARG A 217 -5.88 -7.14 18.67
CA ARG A 217 -4.77 -7.77 19.41
C ARG A 217 -3.48 -6.96 19.28
N LEU A 218 -3.14 -6.52 18.06
CA LEU A 218 -1.97 -5.66 17.82
C LEU A 218 -2.06 -4.34 18.59
N PHE A 219 -3.24 -3.72 18.59
CA PHE A 219 -3.48 -2.50 19.35
C PHE A 219 -3.28 -2.73 20.85
N LYS A 220 -3.84 -3.82 21.40
CA LYS A 220 -3.64 -4.18 22.81
C LYS A 220 -2.15 -4.35 23.14
N GLU A 221 -1.41 -5.12 22.35
CA GLU A 221 0.04 -5.30 22.55
C GLU A 221 0.82 -3.99 22.46
N SER A 222 0.43 -3.07 21.56
CA SER A 222 1.08 -1.76 21.43
C SER A 222 0.86 -0.83 22.63
N VAL A 223 -0.26 -1.02 23.35
CA VAL A 223 -0.58 -0.30 24.59
C VAL A 223 0.19 -0.92 25.76
N ASP A 224 0.20 -2.25 25.85
CA ASP A 224 0.86 -2.99 26.94
C ASP A 224 2.39 -2.88 26.86
N LYS A 225 2.94 -2.87 25.63
CA LYS A 225 4.36 -2.62 25.34
C LYS A 225 4.45 -1.32 24.54
N PRO A 226 4.72 -0.16 25.16
CA PRO A 226 4.66 1.16 24.53
C PRO A 226 5.64 1.25 23.35
N SER A 227 5.18 0.76 22.20
CA SER A 227 5.91 0.59 20.97
C SER A 227 4.99 1.01 19.85
N ARG A 228 5.45 1.97 19.06
CA ARG A 228 4.64 2.51 17.96
C ARG A 228 4.70 1.53 16.80
N ILE A 229 3.65 0.74 16.62
CA ILE A 229 3.50 -0.20 15.50
C ILE A 229 2.60 0.45 14.44
N ARG A 230 3.07 0.55 13.19
CA ARG A 230 2.24 0.95 12.05
C ARG A 230 1.68 -0.28 11.38
N VAL A 231 0.36 -0.41 11.39
CA VAL A 231 -0.36 -1.52 10.76
C VAL A 231 -1.05 -0.99 9.50
N GLY A 232 -0.92 -1.72 8.40
CA GLY A 232 -1.72 -1.51 7.20
C GLY A 232 -2.62 -2.70 6.95
N VAL A 233 -3.91 -2.46 6.72
CA VAL A 233 -4.82 -3.48 6.17
C VAL A 233 -4.94 -3.21 4.68
N VAL A 234 -4.83 -4.23 3.85
CA VAL A 234 -4.92 -4.08 2.39
C VAL A 234 -5.91 -5.10 1.84
N SER A 235 -6.77 -4.68 0.93
CA SER A 235 -7.67 -5.58 0.21
C SER A 235 -7.93 -5.06 -1.21
N PRO A 236 -8.06 -5.93 -2.22
CA PRO A 236 -8.39 -5.50 -3.58
C PRO A 236 -9.85 -5.04 -3.74
N TYR A 237 -10.70 -5.29 -2.74
CA TYR A 237 -12.13 -4.93 -2.77
C TYR A 237 -12.44 -3.75 -1.84
N LYS A 238 -12.97 -2.66 -2.41
CA LYS A 238 -13.36 -1.47 -1.65
C LYS A 238 -14.46 -1.77 -0.62
N GLY A 239 -15.38 -2.67 -0.93
CA GLY A 239 -16.40 -3.13 0.01
C GLY A 239 -15.78 -3.73 1.27
N GLN A 240 -14.77 -4.57 1.11
CA GLN A 240 -14.05 -5.20 2.24
C GLN A 240 -13.32 -4.16 3.09
N VAL A 241 -12.64 -3.21 2.44
CA VAL A 241 -11.97 -2.08 3.12
C VAL A 241 -12.96 -1.34 4.02
N ARG A 242 -14.12 -0.96 3.48
CA ARG A 242 -15.17 -0.27 4.24
C ARG A 242 -15.70 -1.14 5.38
N ALA A 243 -16.01 -2.41 5.13
CA ALA A 243 -16.52 -3.33 6.15
C ALA A 243 -15.56 -3.48 7.34
N ILE A 244 -14.25 -3.55 7.07
CA ILE A 244 -13.23 -3.60 8.12
C ILE A 244 -13.14 -2.26 8.87
N GLN A 245 -13.15 -1.14 8.15
CA GLN A 245 -13.13 0.20 8.76
C GLN A 245 -14.33 0.44 9.68
N GLU A 246 -15.54 0.06 9.25
CA GLU A 246 -16.77 0.16 10.03
C GLU A 246 -16.70 -0.68 11.31
N LYS A 247 -16.24 -1.93 11.21
CA LYS A 247 -16.08 -2.83 12.37
C LYS A 247 -14.99 -2.38 13.36
N LEU A 248 -13.91 -1.76 12.87
CA LEU A 248 -12.89 -1.17 13.73
C LEU A 248 -13.40 0.10 14.43
N GLY A 249 -14.13 0.94 13.70
CA GLY A 249 -14.57 2.25 14.17
C GLY A 249 -13.42 3.25 14.34
N LYS A 250 -13.75 4.46 14.81
CA LYS A 250 -12.81 5.61 14.88
C LYS A 250 -11.62 5.38 15.83
N LYS A 251 -11.71 4.43 16.76
CA LYS A 251 -10.67 4.16 17.76
C LYS A 251 -9.35 3.68 17.16
N TYR A 252 -9.41 2.95 16.04
CA TYR A 252 -8.22 2.35 15.41
C TYR A 252 -7.85 3.01 14.07
N ALA A 253 -8.69 3.90 13.56
CA ALA A 253 -8.50 4.56 12.27
C ALA A 253 -8.06 6.01 12.47
N THR A 254 -6.75 6.26 12.40
CA THR A 254 -6.27 7.60 11.97
C THR A 254 -6.53 7.72 10.47
N HIS A 255 -7.02 8.88 10.02
CA HIS A 255 -7.61 9.12 8.69
C HIS A 255 -6.71 8.91 7.46
N ASP A 256 -5.51 8.34 7.62
CA ASP A 256 -4.59 8.00 6.54
C ASP A 256 -4.22 6.51 6.58
N GLY A 257 -4.53 5.76 5.52
CA GLY A 257 -3.64 4.64 5.19
C GLY A 257 -4.23 3.36 4.63
N PHE A 258 -5.11 3.43 3.63
CA PHE A 258 -5.08 2.46 2.52
C PHE A 258 -4.24 3.01 1.35
N SER A 259 -3.18 3.76 1.68
CA SER A 259 -2.26 4.38 0.73
C SER A 259 -0.99 3.56 0.64
N GLY A 260 -0.36 3.52 -0.55
CA GLY A 260 0.82 2.74 -0.94
C GLY A 260 2.10 2.98 -0.14
N THR A 261 2.02 3.54 1.06
CA THR A 261 3.12 3.65 2.01
C THR A 261 3.44 2.32 2.67
N GLU A 262 4.71 2.09 2.95
CA GLU A 262 5.21 0.96 3.73
C GLU A 262 4.71 0.99 5.18
N LYS A 263 4.46 -0.19 5.77
CA LYS A 263 4.03 -0.36 7.17
C LYS A 263 4.83 -1.45 7.85
N ASP A 264 4.87 -1.40 9.19
CA ASP A 264 5.63 -2.36 9.99
C ASP A 264 4.97 -3.76 9.89
N VAL A 265 3.64 -3.79 9.94
CA VAL A 265 2.80 -4.98 9.70
C VAL A 265 1.81 -4.71 8.57
N ILE A 266 1.69 -5.63 7.61
CA ILE A 266 0.62 -5.64 6.60
C ILE A 266 -0.27 -6.87 6.81
N ILE A 267 -1.58 -6.64 6.89
CA ILE A 267 -2.61 -7.67 6.88
C ILE A 267 -3.31 -7.59 5.52
N PHE A 268 -3.10 -8.60 4.67
CA PHE A 268 -3.68 -8.65 3.33
C PHE A 268 -4.93 -9.53 3.32
N SER A 269 -6.09 -8.93 3.09
CA SER A 269 -7.38 -9.61 2.96
C SER A 269 -7.68 -9.89 1.48
N THR A 270 -7.64 -11.18 1.10
CA THR A 270 -7.90 -11.66 -0.27
C THR A 270 -9.38 -11.67 -0.64
N VAL A 271 -10.29 -11.79 0.34
CA VAL A 271 -11.77 -11.82 0.21
C VAL A 271 -12.31 -13.07 -0.47
N ARG A 272 -11.65 -13.53 -1.54
CA ARG A 272 -12.19 -14.53 -2.45
C ARG A 272 -12.33 -15.89 -1.79
N SER A 273 -13.54 -16.42 -1.86
CA SER A 273 -13.93 -17.70 -1.29
C SER A 273 -15.14 -18.24 -2.04
N ASN A 274 -14.86 -19.11 -3.01
CA ASN A 274 -15.84 -19.76 -3.87
C ASN A 274 -15.31 -21.11 -4.38
N SER A 275 -16.23 -22.02 -4.70
CA SER A 275 -15.92 -23.38 -5.22
C SER A 275 -15.37 -23.38 -6.65
N ALA A 276 -15.61 -22.31 -7.41
CA ALA A 276 -15.19 -22.19 -8.80
C ALA A 276 -13.71 -21.75 -8.97
N GLY A 277 -12.97 -21.50 -7.88
CA GLY A 277 -11.58 -21.05 -7.93
C GLY A 277 -11.39 -19.66 -8.58
N LYS A 278 -12.44 -18.83 -8.61
CA LYS A 278 -12.39 -17.49 -9.22
C LYS A 278 -11.72 -16.51 -8.27
N ILE A 279 -10.69 -15.80 -8.75
CA ILE A 279 -9.92 -14.86 -7.94
C ILE A 279 -10.11 -13.38 -8.33
N GLY A 280 -10.66 -13.08 -9.52
CA GLY A 280 -11.03 -11.71 -9.91
C GLY A 280 -9.84 -10.76 -9.88
N PHE A 281 -9.94 -9.62 -9.19
CA PHE A 281 -8.87 -8.60 -9.13
C PHE A 281 -7.52 -9.12 -8.60
N LEU A 282 -7.50 -10.26 -7.92
CA LEU A 282 -6.26 -10.91 -7.50
C LEU A 282 -5.46 -11.51 -8.66
N SER A 283 -6.03 -11.64 -9.86
CA SER A 283 -5.30 -12.10 -11.05
C SER A 283 -4.28 -11.10 -11.58
N ASP A 284 -4.37 -9.84 -11.16
CA ASP A 284 -3.40 -8.79 -11.50
C ASP A 284 -2.08 -9.04 -10.73
N LEU A 285 -1.05 -9.43 -11.47
CA LEU A 285 0.28 -9.74 -10.94
C LEU A 285 0.93 -8.51 -10.32
N ASN A 286 0.78 -7.36 -10.95
CA ASN A 286 1.40 -6.10 -10.53
C ASN A 286 0.82 -5.64 -9.19
N ARG A 287 -0.51 -5.74 -9.02
CA ARG A 287 -1.18 -5.49 -7.73
C ARG A 287 -0.74 -6.46 -6.65
N THR A 288 -0.60 -7.74 -7.00
CA THR A 288 -0.15 -8.78 -6.07
C THR A 288 1.28 -8.49 -5.60
N ASN A 289 2.22 -8.28 -6.53
CA ASN A 289 3.61 -7.91 -6.23
C ASN A 289 3.69 -6.69 -5.31
N VAL A 290 2.92 -5.66 -5.63
CA VAL A 290 2.84 -4.45 -4.81
C VAL A 290 2.36 -4.74 -3.40
N ALA A 291 1.28 -5.50 -3.25
CA ALA A 291 0.70 -5.82 -1.95
C ALA A 291 1.67 -6.60 -1.06
N LEU A 292 2.39 -7.58 -1.62
CA LEU A 292 3.34 -8.42 -0.88
C LEU A 292 4.55 -7.60 -0.37
N LYS A 293 4.92 -6.50 -1.03
CA LYS A 293 6.12 -5.71 -0.71
C LYS A 293 5.88 -4.47 0.17
N ARG A 294 4.67 -4.29 0.71
CA ARG A 294 4.36 -3.14 1.59
C ARG A 294 4.78 -3.35 3.06
N ALA A 295 5.05 -4.58 3.47
CA ALA A 295 5.42 -4.92 4.83
C ALA A 295 6.92 -4.75 5.08
N LYS A 296 7.30 -4.23 6.26
CA LYS A 296 8.69 -4.26 6.73
C LYS A 296 9.00 -5.53 7.50
N HIS A 297 8.22 -5.81 8.54
CA HIS A 297 8.53 -6.89 9.48
C HIS A 297 7.59 -8.09 9.35
N CYS A 298 6.29 -7.84 9.20
CA CYS A 298 5.28 -8.91 9.14
C CYS A 298 4.30 -8.71 7.98
N LEU A 299 4.14 -9.75 7.16
CA LEU A 299 3.08 -9.88 6.17
C LEU A 299 2.19 -11.07 6.51
N TRP A 300 0.92 -10.81 6.81
CA TRP A 300 -0.08 -11.84 7.09
C TRP A 300 -1.18 -11.80 6.04
N ILE A 301 -1.23 -12.84 5.22
CA ILE A 301 -2.21 -13.00 4.16
C ILE A 301 -3.38 -13.82 4.71
N LEU A 302 -4.59 -13.27 4.67
CA LEU A 302 -5.82 -13.95 5.10
C LEU A 302 -6.64 -14.32 3.87
N GLY A 303 -7.05 -15.58 3.77
CA GLY A 303 -7.81 -16.02 2.60
C GLY A 303 -8.21 -17.49 2.57
N ASN A 304 -9.05 -17.81 1.59
CA ASN A 304 -9.43 -19.19 1.31
C ASN A 304 -8.37 -19.86 0.40
N ALA A 305 -7.53 -20.71 0.98
CA ALA A 305 -6.47 -21.41 0.26
C ALA A 305 -7.00 -22.29 -0.87
N THR A 306 -8.16 -22.92 -0.68
CA THR A 306 -8.80 -23.79 -1.67
C THR A 306 -9.23 -22.99 -2.91
N THR A 307 -9.84 -21.82 -2.72
CA THR A 307 -10.22 -20.94 -3.82
C THR A 307 -8.99 -20.38 -4.53
N LEU A 308 -7.99 -19.90 -3.78
CA LEU A 308 -6.79 -19.28 -4.34
C LEU A 308 -5.88 -20.27 -5.08
N ALA A 309 -5.84 -21.53 -4.63
CA ALA A 309 -5.09 -22.60 -5.29
C ALA A 309 -5.85 -23.29 -6.43
N GLY A 310 -7.14 -22.99 -6.61
CA GLY A 310 -8.00 -23.65 -7.61
C GLY A 310 -7.61 -23.36 -9.07
N GLY A 311 -7.02 -22.19 -9.33
CA GLY A 311 -6.56 -21.78 -10.67
C GLY A 311 -5.05 -21.94 -10.89
N LYS A 312 -4.60 -21.90 -12.15
CA LYS A 312 -3.18 -21.75 -12.50
C LYS A 312 -2.80 -20.26 -12.44
N THR A 313 -2.61 -19.74 -11.24
CA THR A 313 -2.29 -18.32 -11.00
C THR A 313 -1.17 -18.20 -9.97
N ILE A 314 -0.55 -17.02 -9.87
CA ILE A 314 0.48 -16.73 -8.85
C ILE A 314 0.00 -17.04 -7.43
N TRP A 315 -1.31 -16.95 -7.16
CA TRP A 315 -1.88 -17.25 -5.84
C TRP A 315 -1.80 -18.73 -5.47
N ARG A 316 -1.82 -19.63 -6.46
CA ARG A 316 -1.54 -21.05 -6.21
C ARG A 316 -0.09 -21.25 -5.76
N GLU A 317 0.84 -20.53 -6.37
CA GLU A 317 2.26 -20.56 -6.02
C GLU A 317 2.51 -19.93 -4.65
N ILE A 318 1.82 -18.83 -4.31
CA ILE A 318 1.87 -18.21 -2.97
C ILE A 318 1.41 -19.22 -1.89
N VAL A 319 0.30 -19.93 -2.14
CA VAL A 319 -0.21 -20.94 -1.19
C VAL A 319 0.75 -22.12 -1.08
N ALA A 320 1.36 -22.56 -2.19
CA ALA A 320 2.36 -23.62 -2.19
C ALA A 320 3.64 -23.20 -1.43
N ASP A 321 4.21 -22.02 -1.72
CA ASP A 321 5.38 -21.47 -1.02
C ASP A 321 5.15 -21.39 0.49
N ALA A 322 3.98 -20.90 0.91
CA ALA A 322 3.62 -20.83 2.32
C ALA A 322 3.59 -22.22 2.98
N LYS A 323 3.07 -23.24 2.28
CA LYS A 323 3.05 -24.62 2.79
C LYS A 323 4.45 -25.22 2.86
N ASP A 324 5.23 -25.09 1.78
CA ASP A 324 6.58 -25.66 1.66
C ASP A 324 7.54 -25.06 2.70
N ARG A 325 7.33 -23.80 3.06
CA ARG A 325 8.12 -23.08 4.07
C ARG A 325 7.59 -23.21 5.50
N GLY A 326 6.51 -23.95 5.72
CA GLY A 326 5.89 -24.10 7.05
C GLY A 326 5.26 -22.80 7.59
N CYS A 327 4.87 -21.88 6.70
CA CYS A 327 4.24 -20.60 7.00
C CYS A 327 2.72 -20.60 6.71
N PHE A 328 2.13 -21.78 6.47
CA PHE A 328 0.71 -21.97 6.25
C PHE A 328 0.02 -22.38 7.56
N PHE A 329 -1.04 -21.67 7.96
CA PHE A 329 -1.76 -21.88 9.21
C PHE A 329 -3.26 -21.84 8.99
N ASN A 330 -4.05 -22.53 9.81
CA ASN A 330 -5.50 -22.37 9.81
C ASN A 330 -5.92 -21.38 10.88
N ALA A 331 -6.78 -20.41 10.54
CA ALA A 331 -7.28 -19.45 11.52
C ALA A 331 -8.02 -20.10 12.70
N LYS A 332 -8.59 -21.29 12.49
CA LYS A 332 -9.27 -22.09 13.52
C LYS A 332 -8.31 -22.59 14.62
N ASP A 333 -7.00 -22.66 14.33
CA ASP A 333 -5.98 -23.13 15.28
C ASP A 333 -5.62 -22.06 16.34
N ASP A 334 -5.97 -20.79 16.09
CA ASP A 334 -5.86 -19.71 17.07
C ASP A 334 -7.22 -19.46 17.73
N LYS A 335 -7.29 -19.61 19.06
CA LYS A 335 -8.54 -19.51 19.84
C LYS A 335 -9.25 -18.16 19.65
N ASP A 336 -8.50 -17.06 19.57
CA ASP A 336 -9.06 -15.73 19.42
C ASP A 336 -9.66 -15.51 18.03
N LEU A 337 -8.97 -15.97 16.98
CA LEU A 337 -9.48 -15.93 15.62
C LEU A 337 -10.65 -16.88 15.42
N SER A 338 -10.58 -18.10 15.94
CA SER A 338 -11.66 -19.08 15.88
C SER A 338 -12.94 -18.51 16.50
N ASN A 339 -12.87 -17.90 17.69
CA ASN A 339 -14.02 -17.28 18.34
C ASN A 339 -14.61 -16.12 17.50
N ALA A 340 -13.76 -15.29 16.91
CA ALA A 340 -14.20 -14.19 16.06
C ALA A 340 -14.87 -14.68 14.77
N ILE A 341 -14.34 -15.75 14.18
CA ILE A 341 -14.89 -16.42 12.99
C ILE A 341 -16.24 -17.05 13.31
N ILE A 342 -16.35 -17.84 14.38
CA ILE A 342 -17.60 -18.48 14.79
C ILE A 342 -18.68 -17.43 15.04
N LYS A 343 -18.36 -16.37 15.77
CA LYS A 343 -19.30 -15.27 16.01
C LYS A 343 -19.79 -14.64 14.71
N ALA A 344 -18.88 -14.39 13.76
CA ALA A 344 -19.25 -13.81 12.48
C ALA A 344 -20.13 -14.74 11.63
N VAL A 345 -19.91 -16.06 11.69
CA VAL A 345 -20.76 -17.04 11.01
C VAL A 345 -22.17 -17.05 11.62
N ILE A 346 -22.29 -17.06 12.95
CA ILE A 346 -23.60 -17.01 13.63
C ILE A 346 -24.37 -15.74 13.27
N GLU A 347 -23.71 -14.58 13.28
CA GLU A 347 -24.33 -13.30 12.90
C GLU A 347 -24.82 -13.31 11.44
N LEU A 348 -24.14 -14.02 10.53
CA LEU A 348 -24.58 -14.15 9.13
C LEU A 348 -25.81 -15.06 9.01
N ASP A 349 -25.79 -16.22 9.68
CA ASP A 349 -26.90 -17.17 9.66
C ASP A 349 -28.18 -16.54 10.24
N GLU A 350 -28.08 -15.78 11.33
CA GLU A 350 -29.21 -15.03 11.91
C GLU A 350 -29.80 -14.02 10.92
N VAL A 351 -28.95 -13.29 10.20
CA VAL A 351 -29.38 -12.30 9.19
C VAL A 351 -30.03 -12.99 7.99
N GLU A 352 -29.47 -14.09 7.50
CA GLU A 352 -30.07 -14.87 6.40
C GLU A 352 -31.44 -15.45 6.80
N ASN A 353 -31.56 -15.97 8.02
CA ASN A 353 -32.83 -16.46 8.55
C ASN A 353 -33.89 -15.36 8.66
N LEU A 354 -33.52 -14.15 9.10
CA LEU A 354 -34.43 -13.00 9.14
C LEU A 354 -34.88 -12.57 7.74
N LEU A 355 -33.96 -12.53 6.77
CA LEU A 355 -34.28 -12.16 5.38
C LEU A 355 -35.21 -13.20 4.72
N ASN A 356 -35.02 -14.49 5.01
CA ASN A 356 -35.88 -15.56 4.51
C ASN A 356 -37.30 -15.47 5.11
N LEU A 357 -37.44 -15.08 6.38
CA LEU A 357 -38.73 -14.87 7.04
C LEU A 357 -39.50 -13.67 6.46
N ASP A 358 -38.82 -12.57 6.11
CA ASP A 358 -39.44 -11.42 5.45
C ASP A 358 -39.80 -11.71 3.99
N GLY A 359 -39.01 -12.53 3.27
CA GLY A 359 -39.34 -13.00 1.92
C GLY A 359 -40.62 -13.86 1.87
N LEU A 360 -40.89 -14.62 2.94
CA LEU A 360 -42.12 -15.40 3.10
C LEU A 360 -43.37 -14.55 3.39
N ARG A 361 -43.21 -13.34 3.96
CA ARG A 361 -44.33 -12.43 4.27
C ARG A 361 -44.83 -11.63 3.06
N ILE A 362 -44.05 -11.52 1.99
CA ILE A 362 -44.44 -10.79 0.76
C ILE A 362 -45.17 -11.72 -0.25
N GLY A 363 -45.18 -13.04 -0.02
CA GLY A 363 -45.89 -14.03 -0.85
C GLY A 363 -47.34 -14.32 -0.48
N GLY A 364 -47.92 -13.61 0.49
CA GLY A 364 -49.29 -13.81 0.97
C GLY A 364 -50.35 -13.23 0.03
N SER A 365 -50.93 -14.11 -0.79
CA SER A 365 -52.22 -14.05 -1.48
C SER A 365 -53.09 -12.81 -1.23
N ARG A 366 -53.42 -12.05 -2.30
CA ARG A 366 -54.67 -11.28 -2.34
C ARG A 366 -55.84 -12.26 -2.50
N PRO A 367 -56.80 -12.35 -1.57
CA PRO A 367 -58.09 -12.96 -1.86
C PRO A 367 -58.93 -11.92 -2.62
N GLY A 368 -59.53 -12.35 -3.72
CA GLY A 368 -60.44 -11.51 -4.49
C GLY A 368 -61.69 -11.14 -3.71
N VAL A 369 -62.10 -9.88 -3.86
CA VAL A 369 -63.45 -9.42 -4.23
C VAL A 369 -63.27 -8.16 -5.07
#